data_AF-A0A497EQJ5-F1
#
_entry.id   AF-A0A497EQJ5-F1
#
_cell.length_a   1.000
_cell.length_b   1.000
_cell.length_c   1.000
_cell.angle_alpha   90.00
_cell.angle_beta   90.00
_cell.angle_gamma   90.00
#
_symmetry.space_group_name_H-M   'P 1'
#
loop_
_entity.id
_entity.type
_entity.pdbx_description
1 polymer ?
#
loop_
_entity_poly.entity_id
_entity_poly.type
_entity_poly.pdbx_seq_one_letter_code
_entity_poly.pdbx_strand_id
1 'polypeptide(L)'
;MAGPVEALGTFVAVLFTLAVYSFTYKENPWSRLAEHVFVGSAVGVGIALSFDWLLKTYRKWSVDPTKHLFFWLAILFGLLYYFYFSKRYFWLYRFPLSVGVGTGLGLAVSRLVKTEFVDQIRATAGLAWYV
;
A
#
# COMPACT_ATOMS: atom_id res chain seq x y z
N MET A 1 -22.45 17.48 21.08
CA MET A 1 -21.63 16.81 22.11
C MET A 1 -21.18 15.50 21.49
N ALA A 2 -19.87 15.25 21.40
CA ALA A 2 -19.37 14.03 20.77
C ALA A 2 -19.98 12.80 21.47
N GLY A 3 -20.44 11.82 20.69
CA GLY A 3 -20.97 10.58 21.25
C GLY A 3 -19.91 9.85 22.08
N PRO A 4 -20.29 8.97 23.02
CA PRO A 4 -19.32 8.26 23.86
C PRO A 4 -18.28 7.47 23.04
N VAL A 5 -18.64 7.00 21.84
CA VAL A 5 -17.74 6.32 20.90
C VAL A 5 -16.71 7.28 20.28
N GLU A 6 -17.15 8.49 19.90
CA GLU A 6 -16.27 9.52 19.32
C GLU A 6 -15.27 10.04 20.35
N ALA A 7 -15.72 10.19 21.61
CA ALA A 7 -14.86 10.57 22.72
C ALA A 7 -13.76 9.52 22.98
N LEU A 8 -14.11 8.23 22.96
CA LEU A 8 -13.14 7.13 23.08
C LEU A 8 -12.15 7.13 21.91
N GLY A 9 -12.63 7.27 20.67
CA GLY A 9 -11.76 7.34 19.49
C GLY A 9 -10.79 8.51 19.56
N THR A 10 -11.27 9.69 19.97
CA THR A 10 -10.43 10.88 20.16
C THR A 10 -9.39 10.67 21.24
N PHE A 11 -9.75 10.04 22.36
CA PHE A 11 -8.81 9.75 23.45
C PHE A 11 -7.70 8.79 23.01
N VAL A 12 -8.05 7.73 22.28
CA VAL A 12 -7.07 6.80 21.69
C VAL A 12 -6.17 7.52 20.69
N ALA A 13 -6.72 8.37 19.83
CA ALA A 13 -5.93 9.14 18.87
C ALA A 13 -4.91 10.04 19.57
N VAL A 14 -5.32 10.80 20.59
CA VAL A 14 -4.43 11.67 21.37
C VAL A 14 -3.32 10.86 22.06
N LEU A 15 -3.65 9.71 22.65
CA LEU A 15 -2.66 8.84 23.28
C LEU A 15 -1.61 8.34 22.28
N PHE A 16 -2.02 7.89 21.09
CA PHE A 16 -1.08 7.47 20.05
C PHE A 16 -0.25 8.62 19.50
N THR A 17 -0.82 9.82 19.35
CA THR A 17 -0.06 11.02 18.99
C THR A 17 1.03 11.33 20.01
N LEU A 18 0.71 11.30 21.30
CA LEU A 18 1.70 11.49 22.37
C LEU A 18 2.74 10.37 22.41
N ALA A 19 2.34 9.12 22.18
CA ALA A 19 3.24 7.97 22.12
C ALA A 19 4.26 8.09 20.98
N VAL A 20 3.85 8.60 19.81
CA VAL A 20 4.75 8.87 18.67
C VAL A 20 5.69 10.03 18.99
N TYR A 21 5.20 11.14 19.56
CA TYR A 21 6.06 12.26 19.95
C TYR A 21 7.04 11.91 21.08
N SER A 22 6.76 10.88 21.88
CA SER A 22 7.68 10.39 22.91
C SER A 22 9.02 9.88 22.34
N PHE A 23 9.15 9.63 21.03
CA PHE A 23 10.42 9.22 20.43
C PHE A 23 11.52 10.28 20.61
N THR A 24 11.16 11.57 20.68
CA THR A 24 12.13 12.67 20.81
C THR A 24 12.91 12.62 22.12
N TYR A 25 12.40 11.90 23.13
CA TYR A 25 12.98 11.79 24.46
C TYR A 25 13.64 10.41 24.71
N LYS A 26 14.30 9.84 23.69
CA LYS A 26 14.92 8.49 23.65
C LYS A 26 13.91 7.38 23.33
N GLU A 27 14.39 6.24 22.81
CA GLU A 27 13.53 5.07 22.53
C GLU A 27 12.83 4.56 23.80
N ASN A 28 11.58 4.97 23.97
CA ASN A 28 10.69 4.59 25.07
C ASN A 28 9.80 3.41 24.63
N PRO A 29 9.48 2.42 25.50
CA PRO A 29 8.49 1.39 25.20
C PRO A 29 7.20 1.87 24.53
N TRP A 30 6.70 3.05 24.89
CA TRP A 30 5.50 3.66 24.29
C TRP A 30 5.66 3.99 22.81
N SER A 31 6.82 4.52 22.41
CA SER A 31 7.11 4.80 21.00
C SER A 31 7.23 3.51 20.18
N ARG A 32 7.87 2.47 20.75
CA ARG A 32 7.98 1.16 20.08
C ARG A 32 6.63 0.47 19.91
N LEU A 33 5.75 0.56 20.91
CA LEU A 33 4.38 0.06 20.79
C LEU A 33 3.64 0.77 19.66
N ALA A 34 3.72 2.10 19.61
CA ALA A 34 3.07 2.88 18.55
C ALA A 34 3.57 2.47 17.16
N GLU A 35 4.88 2.27 17.01
CA GLU A 35 5.48 1.78 15.76
C GLU A 35 4.99 0.38 15.37
N HIS A 36 5.00 -0.59 16.30
CA HIS A 36 4.52 -1.94 16.01
C HIS A 36 3.03 -1.99 15.67
N VAL A 37 2.19 -1.21 16.36
CA VAL A 37 0.76 -1.10 16.04
C VAL A 37 0.57 -0.44 14.68
N PHE A 38 1.32 0.62 14.38
CA PHE A 38 1.24 1.31 13.11
C PHE A 38 1.67 0.41 11.94
N VAL A 39 2.85 -0.20 12.01
CA VAL A 39 3.34 -1.10 10.97
C VAL A 39 2.47 -2.35 10.86
N GLY A 40 2.04 -2.93 11.98
CA GLY A 40 1.16 -4.10 12.00
C GLY A 40 -0.20 -3.81 11.38
N SER A 41 -0.82 -2.67 11.69
CA SER A 41 -2.08 -2.26 11.08
C SER A 41 -1.94 -1.96 9.58
N ALA A 42 -0.86 -1.27 9.17
CA ALA A 42 -0.58 -1.01 7.77
C ALA A 42 -0.43 -2.32 6.96
N VAL A 43 0.33 -3.29 7.49
CA VAL A 43 0.47 -4.62 6.86
C VAL A 43 -0.86 -5.36 6.85
N GLY A 44 -1.62 -5.34 7.95
CA GLY A 44 -2.92 -6.00 8.06
C GLY A 44 -3.94 -5.50 7.04
N VAL A 45 -4.07 -4.18 6.89
CA VAL A 45 -4.92 -3.56 5.86
C VAL A 45 -4.42 -3.93 4.46
N GLY A 46 -3.10 -3.89 4.24
CA GLY A 46 -2.50 -4.31 2.96
C GLY A 46 -2.85 -5.74 2.57
N ILE A 47 -2.81 -6.68 3.52
CA ILE A 47 -3.20 -8.08 3.31
C ILE A 47 -4.70 -8.16 2.99
N ALA A 48 -5.55 -7.50 3.78
CA ALA A 48 -7.00 -7.54 3.59
C ALA A 48 -7.43 -7.02 2.22
N LEU A 49 -6.86 -5.88 1.79
CA LEU A 49 -7.09 -5.33 0.46
C LEU A 49 -6.60 -6.29 -0.61
N SER A 50 -5.36 -6.79 -0.50
CA SER A 50 -4.78 -7.72 -1.49
C SER A 50 -5.63 -8.98 -1.65
N PHE A 51 -6.21 -9.49 -0.56
CA PHE A 51 -7.08 -10.66 -0.59
C PHE A 51 -8.43 -10.36 -1.25
N ASP A 52 -9.04 -9.21 -0.96
CA ASP A 52 -10.27 -8.75 -1.64
C ASP A 52 -10.04 -8.58 -3.16
N TRP A 53 -8.91 -7.98 -3.55
CA TRP A 53 -8.50 -7.89 -4.95
C TRP A 53 -8.33 -9.26 -5.62
N LEU A 54 -7.73 -10.22 -4.93
CA LEU A 54 -7.55 -11.57 -5.43
C LEU A 54 -8.90 -12.26 -5.68
N LEU A 55 -9.83 -12.20 -4.72
CA LEU A 55 -11.16 -12.81 -4.83
C LEU A 55 -11.98 -12.18 -5.97
N LYS A 56 -11.98 -10.85 -6.06
CA LYS A 56 -12.66 -10.12 -7.14
C LYS A 56 -12.07 -10.45 -8.52
N THR A 57 -10.75 -10.59 -8.60
CA THR A 57 -10.04 -10.95 -9.83
C THR A 57 -10.36 -12.38 -10.23
N TYR A 58 -10.29 -13.34 -9.29
CA TYR A 58 -10.63 -14.73 -9.52
C TYR A 58 -12.05 -14.88 -10.10
N ARG A 59 -13.05 -14.24 -9.49
CA ARG A 59 -14.44 -14.31 -9.95
C ARG A 59 -14.64 -13.78 -11.37
N LYS A 60 -13.87 -12.75 -11.76
CA LYS A 60 -13.94 -12.15 -13.09
C LYS A 60 -13.15 -12.92 -14.15
N TRP A 61 -11.99 -13.48 -13.79
CA TRP A 61 -11.03 -14.04 -14.73
C TRP A 61 -11.16 -15.56 -14.89
N SER A 62 -11.83 -16.24 -13.96
CA SER A 62 -12.09 -17.70 -14.03
C SER A 62 -13.10 -18.08 -15.11
N VAL A 63 -13.99 -17.16 -15.49
CA VAL A 63 -15.06 -17.42 -16.48
C VAL A 63 -14.54 -17.28 -17.91
N ASP A 64 -13.52 -16.45 -18.14
CA ASP A 64 -12.94 -16.21 -19.46
C ASP A 64 -11.79 -17.21 -19.74
N PRO A 65 -11.91 -18.11 -20.74
CA PRO A 65 -10.90 -19.14 -21.03
C PRO A 65 -9.51 -18.56 -21.36
N THR A 66 -9.46 -17.37 -21.95
CA THR A 66 -8.23 -16.67 -22.31
C THR A 66 -7.51 -16.08 -21.10
N LYS A 67 -8.24 -15.63 -20.07
CA LYS A 67 -7.68 -14.98 -18.88
C LYS A 67 -7.37 -15.97 -17.76
N HIS A 68 -7.97 -17.15 -17.80
CA HIS A 68 -7.73 -18.23 -16.85
C HIS A 68 -6.24 -18.61 -16.79
N LEU A 69 -5.55 -18.70 -17.93
CA LEU A 69 -4.11 -19.01 -17.98
C LEU A 69 -3.26 -17.94 -17.29
N PHE A 70 -3.57 -16.66 -17.53
CA PHE A 70 -2.86 -15.53 -16.89
C PHE A 70 -3.06 -15.51 -15.37
N PHE A 71 -4.24 -15.90 -14.89
CA PHE A 71 -4.51 -16.00 -13.46
C PHE A 71 -3.63 -17.07 -12.79
N TRP A 72 -3.47 -18.24 -13.40
CA TRP A 72 -2.56 -19.27 -12.89
C TRP A 72 -1.09 -18.86 -12.93
N LEU A 73 -0.68 -18.13 -13.96
CA LEU A 73 0.65 -17.54 -14.03
C LEU A 73 0.86 -16.52 -12.91
N ALA A 74 -0.13 -15.69 -12.59
CA ALA A 74 -0.06 -14.76 -11.47
C ALA A 74 0.04 -15.49 -10.11
N ILE A 75 -0.69 -16.59 -9.90
CA ILE A 75 -0.55 -17.44 -8.70
C ILE A 75 0.86 -18.03 -8.61
N LEU A 76 1.41 -18.51 -9.74
CA LEU A 76 2.79 -19.00 -9.77
C LEU A 76 3.76 -17.90 -9.31
N PHE A 77 3.65 -16.69 -9.85
CA PHE A 77 4.45 -15.54 -9.42
C PHE A 77 4.26 -15.21 -7.93
N GLY A 78 3.04 -15.35 -7.40
CA GLY A 78 2.77 -15.24 -5.97
C GLY A 78 3.46 -16.31 -5.13
N LEU A 79 3.50 -17.56 -5.60
CA LEU A 79 4.23 -18.64 -4.92
C LEU A 79 5.75 -18.42 -4.95
N LEU A 80 6.28 -17.78 -6.01
CA LEU A 80 7.69 -17.43 -6.05
C LEU A 80 8.12 -16.49 -4.92
N TYR A 81 7.19 -15.71 -4.33
CA TYR A 81 7.49 -14.86 -3.17
C TYR A 81 7.99 -15.66 -1.96
N TYR A 82 7.50 -16.90 -1.76
CA TYR A 82 7.89 -17.74 -0.61
C TYR A 82 9.33 -18.21 -0.67
N PHE A 83 9.96 -18.25 -1.84
CA PHE A 83 11.38 -18.58 -1.95
C PHE A 83 12.31 -17.52 -1.33
N TYR A 84 11.77 -16.37 -0.90
CA TYR A 84 12.48 -15.41 -0.04
C TYR A 84 13.09 -16.07 1.21
N PHE A 85 12.38 -17.02 1.82
CA PHE A 85 12.84 -17.70 3.04
C PHE A 85 13.85 -18.82 2.77
N SER A 86 14.06 -19.23 1.52
CA SER A 86 14.99 -20.31 1.16
C SER A 86 16.36 -19.77 0.77
N LYS A 87 17.42 -20.20 1.46
CA LYS A 87 18.80 -19.80 1.13
C LYS A 87 19.26 -20.31 -0.25
N ARG A 88 18.74 -21.46 -0.71
CA ARG A 88 19.15 -22.11 -1.98
C ARG A 88 18.47 -21.50 -3.20
N TYR A 89 17.20 -21.11 -3.07
CA TYR A 89 16.38 -20.61 -4.18
C TYR A 89 16.03 -19.12 -4.06
N PHE A 90 16.79 -18.37 -3.26
CA PHE A 90 16.58 -16.94 -2.99
C PHE A 90 16.47 -16.08 -4.27
N TRP A 91 17.12 -16.49 -5.37
CA TRP A 91 17.07 -15.75 -6.62
C TRP A 91 15.68 -15.74 -7.28
N LEU A 92 14.85 -16.77 -7.06
CA LEU A 92 13.52 -16.86 -7.68
C LEU A 92 12.58 -15.74 -7.21
N TYR A 93 12.74 -15.28 -5.97
CA TYR A 93 11.98 -14.16 -5.41
C TYR A 93 12.17 -12.83 -6.19
N ARG A 94 13.29 -12.69 -6.92
CA ARG A 94 13.61 -11.45 -7.65
C ARG A 94 12.71 -11.21 -8.86
N PHE A 95 12.19 -12.27 -9.48
CA PHE A 95 11.29 -12.15 -10.63
C PHE A 95 9.96 -11.49 -10.29
N PRO A 96 9.18 -11.98 -9.30
CA PRO A 96 7.91 -11.35 -8.97
C PRO A 96 8.12 -9.98 -8.29
N LEU A 97 9.25 -9.75 -7.63
CA LEU A 97 9.66 -8.43 -7.18
C LEU A 97 9.88 -7.44 -8.34
N SER A 98 10.62 -7.83 -9.38
CA SER A 98 10.95 -6.91 -10.48
C SER A 98 9.71 -6.48 -11.25
N VAL A 99 8.74 -7.39 -11.43
CA VAL A 99 7.44 -7.07 -12.03
C VAL A 99 6.65 -6.09 -11.17
N GLY A 100 6.60 -6.31 -9.85
CA GLY A 100 5.90 -5.43 -8.91
C GLY A 100 6.51 -4.03 -8.87
N VAL A 101 7.83 -3.94 -8.68
CA VAL A 101 8.56 -2.66 -8.64
C VAL A 101 8.51 -1.94 -9.99
N GLY A 102 8.70 -2.67 -11.09
CA GLY A 102 8.65 -2.11 -12.44
C GLY A 102 7.28 -1.51 -12.77
N THR A 103 6.20 -2.21 -12.41
CA THR A 103 4.84 -1.71 -12.58
C THR A 103 4.58 -0.50 -11.68
N GLY A 104 5.01 -0.56 -10.41
CA GLY A 104 4.88 0.55 -9.46
C GLY A 104 5.59 1.82 -9.96
N LEU A 105 6.84 1.68 -10.41
CA LEU A 105 7.61 2.79 -10.99
C LEU A 105 6.97 3.33 -12.27
N GLY A 106 6.55 2.47 -13.19
CA GLY A 106 5.91 2.90 -14.44
C GLY A 106 4.62 3.70 -14.19
N LEU A 107 3.79 3.24 -13.25
CA LEU A 107 2.58 3.96 -12.85
C LEU A 107 2.91 5.28 -12.13
N ALA A 108 3.89 5.29 -11.23
CA ALA A 108 4.30 6.49 -10.52
C ALA A 108 4.81 7.58 -11.48
N VAL A 109 5.72 7.22 -12.39
CA VAL A 109 6.25 8.16 -13.40
C VAL A 109 5.13 8.70 -14.28
N SER A 110 4.23 7.83 -14.76
CA SER A 110 3.11 8.25 -15.60
C SER A 110 2.16 9.21 -14.87
N ARG A 111 1.97 9.02 -13.56
CA ARG A 111 1.16 9.91 -12.73
C ARG A 111 1.84 11.25 -12.52
N LEU A 112 3.12 11.25 -12.15
CA LEU A 112 3.91 12.47 -11.93
C LEU A 112 3.88 13.38 -13.16
N VAL A 113 4.05 12.83 -14.37
CA VAL A 113 3.97 13.63 -15.60
C VAL A 113 2.60 14.28 -15.79
N LYS A 114 1.51 13.55 -15.50
CA LYS A 114 0.16 14.10 -15.65
C LYS A 114 -0.15 15.14 -14.57
N THR A 115 0.06 14.80 -13.30
CA THR A 115 -0.36 15.66 -12.19
C THR A 115 0.57 16.84 -11.98
N GLU A 116 1.88 16.60 -11.99
CA GLU A 116 2.86 17.64 -11.68
C GLU A 116 3.20 18.53 -12.88
N PHE A 117 3.12 18.03 -14.12
CA PHE A 117 3.43 18.86 -15.28
C PHE A 117 2.17 19.33 -16.00
N VAL A 118 1.34 18.41 -16.49
CA VAL A 118 0.21 18.78 -17.37
C VAL A 118 -0.88 19.50 -16.59
N ASP A 119 -1.31 18.95 -15.45
CA ASP A 119 -2.39 19.53 -14.65
C ASP A 119 -1.95 20.83 -13.97
N GLN A 120 -0.69 20.95 -13.53
CA GLN A 120 -0.16 22.20 -12.98
C GLN A 120 -0.05 23.31 -14.04
N ILE A 121 0.42 23.01 -15.27
CA ILE A 121 0.46 24.00 -16.36
C ILE A 121 -0.96 24.44 -16.70
N ARG A 122 -1.91 23.50 -16.79
CA ARG A 122 -3.32 23.81 -17.06
C ARG A 122 -3.94 24.65 -15.95
N ALA A 123 -3.66 24.33 -14.69
CA ALA A 123 -4.14 25.10 -13.55
C ALA A 123 -3.58 26.53 -13.57
N THR A 124 -2.29 26.69 -13.89
CA THR A 124 -1.63 28.01 -13.99
C THR A 124 -2.18 28.83 -15.16
N ALA A 125 -2.37 28.21 -16.32
CA ALA A 125 -2.93 28.88 -17.51
C ALA A 125 -4.41 29.27 -17.33
N GLY A 126 -5.19 28.45 -16.63
CA GLY A 126 -6.60 28.76 -16.31
C GLY A 126 -6.77 29.88 -15.28
N LEU A 127 -5.76 30.10 -14.42
CA LEU A 127 -5.78 31.15 -13.40
C LEU A 127 -5.59 32.55 -14.01
N ALA A 128 -4.82 32.65 -15.10
CA ALA A 128 -4.58 33.90 -15.83
C ALA A 128 -5.81 34.46 -16.57
N TRP A 129 -6.90 33.69 -16.68
CA TRP A 129 -8.16 34.15 -17.30
C TRP A 129 -9.14 34.77 -16.27
N TYR A 130 -8.94 34.51 -14.97
CA TYR A 130 -9.80 35.00 -13.89
C TYR A 130 -9.17 36.12 -13.04
N VAL A 131 -8.00 36.62 -13.44
CA VAL A 131 -7.35 37.84 -12.94
C VAL A 131 -7.31 38.85 -14.07
#